data_AF-X6CJD9-F1
#
_entry.id   AF-X6CJD9-F1
#
_cell.length_a   1.000
_cell.length_b   1.000
_cell.length_c   1.000
_cell.angle_alpha   90.00
_cell.angle_beta   90.00
_cell.angle_gamma   90.00
#
_symmetry.space_group_name_H-M   'P 1'
#
loop_
_entity.id
_entity.type
_entity.pdbx_description
1 polymer ?
#
loop_
_entity_poly.entity_id
_entity_poly.type
_entity_poly.pdbx_seq_one_letter_code
_entity_poly.pdbx_strand_id
1 'polypeptide(L)' 'MNISLPDSLKHFVDRQVTDRGYGTSSEYVRELIRRDRDRQLLRGLLLEGASSAPGTAIDDDYFAALRKRAQGQ' A
#
# COMPACT_ATOMS: atom_id res chain seq x y z
N MET A 1 -1.88 21.14 -10.82
CA MET A 1 -2.01 21.57 -9.41
C MET A 1 -0.71 22.24 -9.03
N ASN A 2 -0.75 23.45 -8.46
CA ASN A 2 0.43 24.17 -7.98
C ASN A 2 0.49 24.05 -6.46
N ILE A 3 1.65 23.68 -5.92
CA ILE A 3 1.88 23.46 -4.49
C ILE A 3 3.08 24.32 -4.09
N SER A 4 2.89 25.20 -3.12
CA SER A 4 3.97 25.97 -2.52
C SER A 4 4.62 25.15 -1.41
N LEU A 5 5.94 24.96 -1.51
CA LEU A 5 6.73 24.24 -0.52
C LEU A 5 7.71 25.22 0.15
N PRO A 6 7.90 25.13 1.49
CA PRO A 6 9.03 25.77 2.15
C PRO A 6 10.37 25.28 1.57
N ASP A 7 11.40 26.12 1.66
CA ASP A 7 12.72 25.83 1.07
C ASP A 7 13.32 24.50 1.56
N SER A 8 13.11 24.16 2.83
CA SER A 8 13.55 22.87 3.39
C SER A 8 12.92 21.66 2.70
N LEU A 9 11.62 21.73 2.39
CA LEU A 9 10.93 20.67 1.67
C LEU A 9 11.30 20.65 0.19
N LYS A 10 11.56 21.80 -0.42
CA LYS A 10 12.07 21.88 -1.79
C LYS A 10 13.43 21.17 -1.91
N HIS A 11 14.39 21.50 -1.04
CA HIS A 11 15.69 20.83 -1.00
C HIS A 11 15.60 19.33 -0.75
N PHE A 12 14.65 18.90 0.11
CA PHE A 12 14.39 17.49 0.30
C PHE A 12 13.90 16.83 -0.99
N VAL A 13 12.89 17.41 -1.65
CA VAL A 13 12.35 16.88 -2.91
C VAL A 13 13.42 16.84 -4.01
N ASP A 14 14.24 17.87 -4.14
CA ASP A 14 15.29 17.93 -5.16
C ASP A 14 16.32 16.79 -4.96
N ARG A 15 16.74 16.52 -3.73
CA ARG A 15 17.60 15.36 -3.44
C ARG A 15 16.92 14.05 -3.80
N GLN A 16 15.65 13.90 -3.47
CA GLN A 16 14.88 12.69 -3.79
C GLN A 16 14.76 12.47 -5.30
N VAL A 17 14.63 13.55 -6.08
CA VAL A 17 14.59 13.52 -7.54
C VAL A 17 15.92 13.03 -8.09
N THR A 18 17.05 13.59 -7.61
CA THR A 18 18.40 13.17 -8.03
C THR A 18 18.72 11.74 -7.62
N ASP A 19 18.56 11.38 -6.34
CA ASP A 19 19.01 10.10 -5.78
C ASP A 19 18.20 8.91 -6.30
N ARG A 20 16.92 9.14 -6.65
CA ARG A 20 16.01 8.09 -7.12
C ARG A 20 15.69 8.16 -8.61
N GLY A 21 16.36 9.07 -9.33
CA GLY A 21 16.26 9.18 -10.78
C GLY A 21 14.89 9.64 -11.30
N TYR A 22 14.13 10.42 -10.53
CA TYR A 22 12.91 11.04 -11.05
C TYR A 22 13.27 12.17 -12.03
N GLY A 23 12.41 12.41 -13.03
CA GLY A 23 12.61 13.50 -13.99
C GLY A 23 12.17 14.86 -13.47
N THR A 24 11.22 14.92 -12.52
CA THR A 24 10.73 16.18 -11.93
C THR A 24 10.26 16.03 -10.49
N SER A 25 10.24 17.14 -9.75
CA SER A 25 9.62 17.22 -8.41
C SER A 25 8.15 16.78 -8.42
N SER A 26 7.40 17.14 -9.47
CA SER A 26 6.00 16.72 -9.66
C SER A 26 5.85 15.21 -9.79
N GLU A 27 6.82 14.53 -10.39
CA GLU A 27 6.82 13.08 -10.50
C GLU A 27 7.03 12.41 -9.14
N TYR A 28 8.00 12.90 -8.37
CA TYR A 28 8.21 12.42 -7.00
C TYR A 28 6.96 12.62 -6.14
N VAL A 29 6.30 13.78 -6.22
CA VAL A 29 5.07 14.05 -5.48
C VAL A 29 3.92 13.13 -5.91
N ARG A 30 3.74 12.86 -7.20
CA ARG A 30 2.72 11.89 -7.67
C ARG A 30 2.96 10.51 -7.09
N GLU A 31 4.22 10.08 -7.02
CA GLU A 31 4.58 8.80 -6.44
C GLU A 31 4.30 8.76 -4.94
N LEU A 32 4.59 9.83 -4.20
CA LEU A 32 4.22 9.93 -2.78
C LEU A 32 2.71 9.81 -2.57
N ILE A 33 1.91 10.46 -3.42
CA ILE A 33 0.44 10.38 -3.36
C ILE A 33 -0.05 8.94 -3.60
N ARG A 34 0.54 8.22 -4.58
CA ARG A 34 0.20 6.80 -4.81
C ARG A 34 0.50 5.95 -3.58
N ARG A 35 1.69 6.10 -3.02
CA ARG A 35 2.10 5.37 -1.80
C ARG A 35 1.19 5.69 -0.61
N ASP A 36 0.76 6.94 -0.47
CA ASP A 36 -0.18 7.32 0.58
C ASP A 36 -1.55 6.64 0.37
N ARG A 37 -2.07 6.67 -0.86
CA ARG A 37 -3.31 5.95 -1.22
C ARG A 37 -3.20 4.46 -0.92
N ASP A 38 -2.09 3.82 -1.26
CA ASP A 38 -1.89 2.39 -1.01
C ASP A 38 -1.83 2.08 0.49
N ARG A 39 -1.20 2.95 1.29
CA ARG A 39 -1.20 2.83 2.76
C ARG A 39 -2.60 2.99 3.34
N GLN A 40 -3.38 3.96 2.84
CA GLN A 40 -4.76 4.15 3.28
C GLN A 40 -5.63 2.93 2.94
N LEU A 41 -5.47 2.36 1.74
CA LEU A 41 -6.16 1.14 1.33
C LEU A 41 -5.79 -0.05 2.25
N LEU A 42 -4.50 -0.28 2.47
CA LEU A 42 -4.04 -1.35 3.36
C LEU A 42 -4.57 -1.17 4.79
N ARG A 43 -4.54 0.06 5.32
CA ARG A 43 -5.11 0.37 6.63
C ARG A 43 -6.60 0.04 6.69
N GLY A 44 -7.35 0.35 5.63
CA GLY A 44 -8.76 -0.02 5.52
C GLY A 44 -8.97 -1.52 5.63
N LEU A 45 -8.23 -2.31 4.85
CA LEU A 45 -8.31 -3.78 4.86
C LEU A 45 -7.94 -4.38 6.23
N LEU A 46 -6.92 -3.83 6.90
CA LEU A 46 -6.54 -4.29 8.24
C LEU A 46 -7.62 -4.00 9.27
N LEU A 47 -8.26 -2.83 9.21
CA LEU A 47 -9.36 -2.49 10.12
C LEU A 47 -10.60 -3.35 9.84
N GLU A 48 -10.91 -3.62 8.58
CA GLU A 48 -11.98 -4.54 8.19
C GLU A 48 -11.71 -5.95 8.74
N GLY A 49 -10.49 -6.47 8.54
CA GLY A 49 -10.08 -7.76 9.09
C GLY A 49 -10.15 -7.81 10.62
N ALA A 50 -9.66 -6.77 11.30
CA ALA A 50 -9.71 -6.68 12.76
C ALA A 50 -11.13 -6.58 13.32
N SER A 51 -12.06 -6.03 12.54
CA SER A 51 -13.48 -5.91 12.91
C SER A 51 -14.30 -7.15 12.54
N SER A 52 -13.72 -8.08 11.80
CA SER A 52 -14.39 -9.31 11.36
C SER A 52 -14.44 -10.35 12.48
N ALA A 53 -15.32 -11.34 12.33
CA ALA A 53 -15.36 -12.46 13.26
C ALA A 53 -14.03 -13.22 13.24
N PRO A 54 -13.55 -13.77 14.38
CA PRO A 54 -12.35 -14.59 14.41
C PRO A 54 -12.42 -15.71 13.36
N GLY A 55 -11.35 -15.84 12.58
CA GLY A 55 -11.19 -16.96 11.66
C GLY A 55 -11.04 -18.29 12.41
N THR A 56 -11.32 -19.40 11.72
CA THR A 56 -10.95 -20.73 12.20
C THR A 56 -9.45 -20.94 12.12
N ALA A 57 -8.91 -21.89 12.88
CA ALA A 57 -7.52 -22.31 12.73
C ALA A 57 -7.26 -22.71 11.26
N ILE A 58 -6.13 -22.24 10.73
CA ILE A 58 -5.65 -22.61 9.40
C ILE A 58 -4.71 -23.79 9.59
N ASP A 59 -5.25 -25.00 9.49
CA ASP A 59 -4.55 -26.27 9.66
C ASP A 59 -4.56 -27.11 8.36
N ASP A 60 -4.03 -28.33 8.44
CA ASP A 60 -3.96 -29.23 7.29
C ASP A 60 -5.36 -29.61 6.76
N ASP A 61 -6.35 -29.73 7.66
CA ASP A 61 -7.73 -30.05 7.32
C ASP A 61 -8.41 -28.89 6.58
N TYR A 62 -8.17 -27.65 7.01
CA TYR A 62 -8.59 -26.45 6.29
C TYR A 62 -8.09 -26.46 4.85
N PHE A 63 -6.80 -26.74 4.62
CA PHE A 63 -6.24 -26.81 3.27
C PHE A 63 -6.73 -28.02 2.48
N ALA A 64 -6.96 -29.17 3.12
CA ALA A 64 -7.54 -30.34 2.47
C ALA A 64 -8.98 -30.05 1.98
N ALA A 65 -9.80 -29.42 2.82
CA ALA A 65 -11.15 -28.98 2.46
C ALA A 65 -11.13 -27.94 1.32
N LEU A 66 -10.22 -26.96 1.39
CA LEU A 66 -10.07 -25.93 0.36
C LEU A 66 -9.70 -26.55 -1.00
N ARG A 67 -8.81 -27.54 -1.03
CA ARG A 67 -8.42 -28.26 -2.26
C ARG A 67 -9.58 -29.08 -2.83
N LYS A 68 -10.34 -29.79 -2.00
CA LYS A 68 -11.55 -30.51 -2.46
C LYS A 68 -12.54 -29.55 -3.11
N ARG A 69 -12.81 -28.42 -2.45
CA ARG A 69 -13.71 -27.38 -2.98
C ARG A 69 -13.23 -26.82 -4.31
N ALA A 70 -11.92 -26.57 -4.46
CA ALA A 70 -11.34 -26.08 -5.71
C ALA A 70 -11.44 -27.11 -6.86
N GLN A 71 -11.45 -28.40 -6.52
CA GLN A 71 -11.64 -29.50 -7.47
C GLN A 71 -13.12 -29.83 -7.75
N GLY A 72 -14.06 -29.11 -7.12
CA GLY A 72 -15.51 -29.33 -7.29
C GLY A 72 -16.03 -30.59 -6.60
N GLN A 73 -15.30 -31.13 -5.61
CA GLN A 73 -15.70 -32.26 -4.77
C GLN A 73 -16.29 -31.81 -3.44
#